data_AF-A0A2P5DPZ0-F1
#
_entry.id   AF-A0A2P5DPZ0-F1
#
_cell.length_a   1.000
_cell.length_b   1.000
_cell.length_c   1.000
_cell.angle_alpha   90.00
_cell.angle_beta   90.00
_cell.angle_gamma   90.00
#
_symmetry.space_group_name_H-M   'P 1'
#
loop_
_entity.id
_entity.type
_entity.pdbx_description
1 polymer ?
#
loop_
_entity_poly.entity_id
_entity_poly.type
_entity_poly.pdbx_seq_one_letter_code
_entity_poly.pdbx_strand_id
1 'polypeptide(L)'
;MKVIACHYYPECPEPELTVGITPHANNSLLTMVAQYQTRGLQFLHENKYWVDAQPILGALVVNIRDLLQRGGTRRRAMKTTGDDEQR
;
A
#
# COMPACT_ATOMS: atom_id res chain seq x y z
N MET A 1 -7.66 3.19 -19.42
CA MET A 1 -8.69 2.47 -18.65
C MET A 1 -8.65 2.98 -17.21
N LYS A 2 -9.79 3.36 -16.64
CA LYS A 2 -9.91 3.70 -15.21
C LYS A 2 -10.46 2.48 -14.49
N VAL A 3 -9.85 2.10 -13.37
CA VAL A 3 -10.30 0.99 -12.53
C VAL A 3 -10.52 1.53 -11.14
N ILE A 4 -11.66 1.20 -10.55
CA ILE A 4 -11.99 1.46 -9.15
C ILE A 4 -12.10 0.09 -8.49
N ALA A 5 -11.38 -0.10 -7.39
CA ALA A 5 -11.42 -1.31 -6.60
C ALA A 5 -11.72 -0.94 -5.14
N CYS A 6 -12.58 -1.72 -4.50
CA CYS A 6 -12.86 -1.63 -3.07
C CYS A 6 -12.26 -2.87 -2.40
N HIS A 7 -11.37 -2.65 -1.44
CA HIS A 7 -10.74 -3.72 -0.67
C HIS A 7 -11.31 -3.72 0.75
N TYR A 8 -11.67 -4.90 1.24
CA TYR A 8 -12.11 -5.12 2.61
C TYR A 8 -11.22 -6.20 3.21
N TYR A 9 -10.52 -5.84 4.29
CA TYR A 9 -9.64 -6.74 5.02
C TYR A 9 -10.29 -6.94 6.41
N PRO A 10 -10.92 -8.09 6.68
CA PRO A 10 -11.47 -8.36 8.00
C PRO A 10 -10.35 -8.60 9.02
N GLU A 11 -10.70 -8.54 10.31
CA GLU A 11 -9.81 -8.94 11.40
C GLU A 11 -9.25 -10.35 11.16
N CYS A 12 -7.95 -10.51 11.41
CA CYS A 12 -7.26 -11.79 11.26
C CYS A 12 -6.76 -12.25 12.63
N PRO A 13 -7.00 -13.51 13.04
CA PRO A 13 -6.48 -14.03 14.31
C PRO A 13 -4.95 -14.09 14.40
N GLU A 14 -4.27 -14.19 13.26
CA GLU A 14 -2.81 -14.32 13.15
C GLU A 14 -2.27 -13.33 12.09
N PRO A 15 -2.33 -12.01 12.35
CA PRO A 15 -1.98 -10.98 11.37
C PRO A 15 -0.52 -11.02 10.92
N GLU A 16 0.38 -11.58 11.74
CA GLU A 16 1.81 -11.72 11.47
C GLU A 16 2.12 -12.83 10.47
N LEU A 17 1.20 -13.77 10.30
CA LEU A 17 1.34 -14.91 9.38
C LEU A 17 0.67 -14.66 8.03
N THR A 18 0.02 -13.51 7.85
CA THR A 18 -0.73 -13.19 6.63
C THR A 18 -0.43 -11.78 6.11
N VAL A 19 -0.92 -11.51 4.90
CA VAL A 19 -0.95 -10.18 4.30
C VAL A 19 -2.30 -9.97 3.63
N GLY A 20 -2.87 -8.77 3.76
CA GLY A 20 -4.11 -8.42 3.07
C GLY A 20 -3.91 -8.40 1.55
N ILE A 21 -2.87 -7.71 1.08
CA ILE A 21 -2.42 -7.77 -0.31
C ILE A 21 -0.91 -7.95 -0.36
N THR A 22 -0.46 -8.86 -1.23
CA THR A 22 0.96 -9.18 -1.38
C THR A 22 1.76 -7.97 -1.90
N PRO A 23 3.07 -7.88 -1.59
CA PRO A 23 3.95 -6.85 -2.15
C PRO A 23 3.87 -6.78 -3.67
N HIS A 24 3.41 -5.64 -4.19
CA HIS A 24 3.27 -5.44 -5.63
C HIS A 24 3.51 -3.98 -6.00
N ALA A 25 3.73 -3.74 -7.28
CA ALA A 25 3.83 -2.40 -7.82
C ALA A 25 2.69 -2.13 -8.78
N ASN A 26 2.05 -0.96 -8.62
CA ASN A 26 0.93 -0.58 -9.46
C ASN A 26 1.35 -0.43 -10.91
N ASN A 27 0.55 -0.98 -11.83
CA ASN A 27 0.70 -0.79 -13.27
C ASN A 27 0.18 0.54 -13.81
N SER A 28 -0.57 1.27 -12.98
CA SER A 28 -1.09 2.60 -13.29
C SER A 28 -0.03 3.68 -13.16
N LEU A 29 -0.17 4.76 -13.96
CA LEU A 29 0.62 5.98 -13.81
C LEU A 29 0.37 6.66 -12.45
N LEU A 30 -0.90 6.71 -12.08
CA LEU A 30 -1.38 7.31 -10.84
C LEU A 30 -2.31 6.32 -10.15
N THR A 31 -2.07 6.07 -8.87
CA THR A 31 -2.97 5.31 -8.00
C THR A 31 -3.33 6.19 -6.81
N MET A 32 -4.62 6.28 -6.51
CA MET A 32 -5.16 7.02 -5.36
C MET A 32 -5.86 6.02 -4.46
N VAL A 33 -5.52 6.03 -3.17
CA VAL A 33 -6.09 5.13 -2.17
C VAL A 33 -6.73 5.96 -1.07
N ALA A 34 -8.03 5.78 -0.88
CA ALA A 34 -8.75 6.22 0.30
C ALA A 34 -8.64 5.11 1.36
N GLN A 35 -8.00 5.40 2.49
CA GLN A 35 -7.86 4.45 3.58
C GLN A 35 -8.92 4.70 4.65
N TYR A 36 -9.31 3.64 5.35
CA TYR A 36 -10.02 3.77 6.61
C TYR A 36 -9.04 4.18 7.73
N GLN A 37 -9.53 4.46 8.93
CA GLN A 37 -8.68 4.93 10.05
C GLN A 37 -7.72 3.86 10.61
N THR A 38 -7.75 2.63 10.08
CA THR A 38 -6.86 1.53 10.46
C THR A 38 -5.54 1.59 9.71
N ARG A 39 -4.45 1.20 10.40
CA ARG A 39 -3.12 1.06 9.80
C ARG A 39 -3.06 -0.20 8.96
N GLY A 40 -2.19 -0.24 7.96
CA GLY A 40 -1.96 -1.46 7.20
C GLY A 40 -1.31 -1.22 5.84
N LEU A 41 -1.55 -0.07 5.21
CA LEU A 41 -0.87 0.25 3.95
C LEU A 41 0.60 0.58 4.20
N GLN A 42 1.50 -0.18 3.57
CA GLN A 42 2.94 0.00 3.67
C GLN A 42 3.59 0.20 2.31
N PHE A 43 4.65 1.01 2.27
CA PHE A 43 5.47 1.28 1.09
C PHE A 43 6.90 0.78 1.30
N LEU A 44 7.49 0.20 0.26
CA LEU A 44 8.89 -0.18 0.29
C LEU A 44 9.78 1.05 0.05
N HIS A 45 10.53 1.44 1.09
CA HIS A 45 11.53 2.49 1.01
C HIS A 45 12.74 2.05 0.17
N GLU A 46 13.49 3.01 -0.35
CA GLU A 46 14.65 2.76 -1.21
C GLU A 46 15.72 1.89 -0.55
N ASN A 47 15.87 2.04 0.77
CA ASN A 47 16.78 1.26 1.61
C ASN A 47 16.19 -0.10 2.05
N LYS A 48 15.17 -0.60 1.33
CA LYS A 48 14.61 -1.96 1.50
C LYS A 48 13.92 -2.24 2.84
N TYR A 49 13.39 -1.21 3.49
CA TYR A 49 12.50 -1.37 4.65
C TYR A 49 11.07 -0.89 4.33
N TRP A 50 10.09 -1.43 5.04
CA TRP A 50 8.68 -1.05 4.90
C TRP A 50 8.37 0.18 5.77
N VAL A 51 7.57 1.09 5.23
CA VAL A 51 7.11 2.32 5.91
C VAL A 51 5.60 2.36 5.86
N ASP A 52 4.97 2.52 7.02
CA ASP A 52 3.52 2.74 7.11
C ASP A 52 3.13 4.07 6.46
N ALA A 53 2.08 4.05 5.66
CA ALA A 53 1.31 5.27 5.43
C ALA A 53 0.36 5.45 6.60
N GLN A 54 0.63 6.46 7.42
CA GLN A 54 -0.25 6.83 8.51
C GLN A 54 -1.62 7.28 7.95
N PRO A 55 -2.73 6.69 8.39
CA PRO A 55 -4.06 7.14 8.00
C PRO A 55 -4.29 8.56 8.51
N ILE A 56 -4.71 9.47 7.62
CA ILE A 56 -5.13 10.82 7.96
C ILE A 56 -6.58 10.97 7.53
N LEU A 57 -7.45 11.38 8.45
CA LEU A 57 -8.87 11.54 8.19
C LEU A 57 -9.11 12.50 7.02
N GLY A 58 -9.81 12.03 5.98
CA GLY A 58 -10.11 12.80 4.78
C GLY A 58 -8.96 12.94 3.78
N ALA A 59 -7.80 12.33 4.04
CA ALA A 59 -6.68 12.34 3.10
C ALA A 59 -6.71 11.14 2.14
N LEU A 60 -6.09 11.33 0.98
CA LEU A 60 -5.83 10.27 0.02
C LEU A 60 -4.33 10.00 -0.04
N VAL A 61 -3.96 8.73 -0.11
CA VAL A 61 -2.59 8.34 -0.43
C VAL A 61 -2.44 8.24 -1.94
N VAL A 62 -1.49 9.00 -2.49
CA VAL A 62 -1.24 9.06 -3.93
C VAL A 62 0.10 8.41 -4.21
N ASN A 63 0.08 7.35 -5.03
CA ASN A 63 1.28 6.71 -5.55
C ASN A 63 1.45 7.08 -7.03
N ILE A 64 2.57 7.70 -7.35
CA ILE A 64 2.93 8.13 -8.70
C ILE A 64 4.04 7.22 -9.21
N ARG A 65 3.80 6.62 -10.36
CA ARG A 65 4.82 5.88 -11.09
C ARG A 65 5.75 6.86 -11.79
N ASP A 66 7.05 6.71 -11.56
CA ASP A 66 8.07 7.40 -12.34
C ASP A 66 8.14 6.77 -13.75
N LEU A 67 7.76 7.54 -14.77
CA LEU A 67 7.83 7.14 -16.19
C LEU A 67 9.15 7.55 -16.84
N LEU A 68 9.96 8.39 -16.18
CA LEU A 68 11.21 8.92 -16.72
C LEU A 68 12.40 7.97 -16.49
N GLN A 69 12.23 6.95 -15.65
CA GLN A 69 13.29 6.01 -15.31
C GLN A 69 13.52 4.97 -16.43
N ARG A 70 14.24 5.38 -17.48
CA ARG A 70 14.72 4.51 -18.55
C ARG A 70 15.88 3.65 -18.02
N GLY A 71 15.62 2.35 -17.77
CA GLY A 71 16.68 1.34 -17.59
C GLY A 71 16.86 0.70 -16.21
N GLY A 72 15.89 0.77 -15.31
CA GLY A 72 15.97 0.05 -14.04
C GLY A 72 14.72 0.28 -13.21
N THR A 73 13.85 -0.71 -13.20
CA THR A 73 12.51 -0.65 -12.61
C THR A 73 12.56 -0.48 -11.08
N ARG A 74 12.76 0.72 -10.55
CA ARG A 74 12.60 1.01 -9.11
C ARG A 74 11.10 1.20 -8.81
N ARG A 75 10.36 0.11 -8.95
CA ARG A 75 8.96 0.03 -8.59
C ARG A 75 8.82 0.21 -7.08
N ARG A 76 8.18 1.30 -6.64
CA ARG A 76 7.70 1.42 -5.26
C ARG A 76 6.61 0.37 -5.06
N ALA A 77 6.98 -0.69 -4.36
CA ALA A 77 6.05 -1.72 -3.97
C ALA A 77 5.18 -1.22 -2.81
N MET A 78 3.93 -1.63 -2.80
CA MET A 78 3.03 -1.46 -1.67
C MET A 78 2.46 -2.82 -1.27
N LYS A 79 2.10 -2.95 0.00
CA LYS A 79 1.37 -4.09 0.55
C LYS A 79 0.40 -3.61 1.61
N THR A 80 -0.54 -4.46 1.99
CA THR A 80 -1.34 -4.28 3.21
C THR A 80 -1.06 -5.43 4.16
N THR A 81 -0.76 -5.13 5.42
CA THR A 81 -0.65 -6.13 6.48
C THR A 81 -2.03 -6.39 7.10
N GLY A 82 -2.16 -7.48 7.87
CA GLY A 82 -3.29 -7.62 8.78
C GLY A 82 -3.27 -6.49 9.82
N ASP A 83 -4.43 -6.17 10.39
CA ASP A 83 -4.55 -5.10 11.38
C ASP A 83 -3.69 -5.42 12.63
N ASP A 84 -2.63 -4.63 12.84
CA ASP A 84 -1.79 -4.64 14.04
C ASP A 84 -2.43 -3.80 15.19
N GLU A 85 -3.77 -3.74 15.29
CA GLU A 85 -4.48 -2.85 16.23
C GLU A 85 -4.46 -3.33 17.71
N GLN A 86 -3.39 -4.01 18.13
CA GLN A 86 -3.18 -4.45 19.52
C GLN A 86 -1.75 -4.20 20.05
N ARG A 87 -1.12 -3.07 19.67
CA ARG A 87 0.06 -2.57 20.39
C ARG A 87 0.07 -1.07 20.64
#